data_AF-A0A7T2TGF9-F1
#
_entry.id   AF-A0A7T2TGF9-F1
#
_cell.length_a   1.000
_cell.length_b   1.000
_cell.length_c   1.000
_cell.angle_alpha   90.00
_cell.angle_beta   90.00
_cell.angle_gamma   90.00
#
_symmetry.space_group_name_H-M   'P 1'
#
loop_
_entity.id
_entity.type
_entity.pdbx_description
1 polymer ?
#
loop_
_entity_poly.entity_id
_entity_poly.type
_entity_poly.pdbx_seq_one_letter_code
_entity_poly.pdbx_strand_id
1 'polypeptide(L)'
;MSDMKTISDVIAELEGVQQECGDLPVLVDGYEGGYEQPMSIKVVEVADRGAAAAEEQWWNGRYEDTEWSPPHRPRFDAVVIPR
;
A
#
# COMPACT_ATOMS: atom_id res chain seq x y z
N MET A 1 8.59 -11.79 21.76
CA MET A 1 8.10 -12.82 20.83
C MET A 1 7.15 -12.10 19.90
N SER A 2 7.45 -12.05 18.61
CA SER A 2 6.54 -11.43 17.64
C SER A 2 5.42 -12.43 17.39
N ASP A 3 4.19 -12.10 17.78
CA ASP A 3 3.05 -12.98 17.54
C ASP A 3 2.80 -13.06 16.04
N MET A 4 2.85 -14.29 15.52
CA MET A 4 2.61 -14.58 14.11
C MET A 4 1.14 -14.27 13.80
N LYS A 5 0.90 -13.23 12.99
CA LYS A 5 -0.46 -12.92 12.52
C LYS A 5 -1.00 -14.07 11.68
N THR A 6 -2.23 -14.48 11.98
CA THR A 6 -3.01 -15.41 11.18
C THR A 6 -3.76 -14.66 10.07
N ILE A 7 -4.32 -15.42 9.11
CA ILE A 7 -5.22 -14.86 8.09
C ILE A 7 -6.42 -14.15 8.75
N SER A 8 -6.96 -14.71 9.84
CA SER A 8 -8.08 -14.12 10.56
C SER A 8 -7.73 -12.76 11.16
N ASP A 9 -6.51 -12.59 11.67
CA ASP A 9 -6.05 -11.32 12.24
C ASP A 9 -5.95 -10.24 11.15
N VAL A 10 -5.46 -10.62 9.96
CA VAL A 10 -5.39 -9.71 8.80
C VAL A 10 -6.79 -9.32 8.31
N ILE A 11 -7.72 -10.27 8.25
CA ILE A 11 -9.11 -9.99 7.85
C ILE A 11 -9.77 -9.02 8.85
N ALA A 12 -9.63 -9.27 10.15
CA ALA A 12 -10.23 -8.41 11.17
C ALA A 12 -9.69 -6.97 11.12
N GLU A 13 -8.39 -6.81 10.86
CA GLU A 13 -7.78 -5.49 10.69
C GLU A 13 -8.27 -4.78 9.42
N LEU A 14 -8.42 -5.49 8.30
CA LEU A 14 -9.01 -4.96 7.07
C LEU A 14 -10.47 -4.57 7.23
N GLU A 15 -11.27 -5.36 7.94
CA GLU A 15 -12.66 -5.04 8.27
C GLU A 15 -12.74 -3.76 9.12
N GLY A 16 -11.83 -3.58 10.08
CA GLY A 16 -11.72 -2.35 10.86
C GLY A 16 -11.42 -1.14 9.98
N VAL A 17 -10.42 -1.25 9.10
CA VAL A 17 -10.07 -0.17 8.15
C VAL A 17 -11.22 0.14 7.20
N GLN A 18 -11.92 -0.88 6.69
CA GLN A 18 -13.09 -0.67 5.83
C GLN A 18 -14.20 0.12 6.55
N GLN A 19 -14.46 -0.19 7.82
CA GLN A 19 -15.46 0.53 8.62
C GLN A 19 -15.08 2.00 8.85
N GLU A 20 -13.79 2.29 8.99
CA GLU A 20 -13.28 3.65 9.25
C GLU A 20 -13.12 4.49 7.98
N CYS A 21 -12.65 3.88 6.88
CA CYS A 21 -12.19 4.60 5.68
C CYS A 21 -13.01 4.30 4.41
N GLY A 22 -13.93 3.33 4.45
CA GLY A 22 -14.72 2.92 3.28
C GLY A 22 -13.92 2.09 2.27
N ASP A 23 -14.35 2.12 1.01
CA ASP A 23 -13.75 1.33 -0.07
C ASP A 23 -12.50 2.02 -0.63
N LEU A 24 -11.34 1.73 -0.03
CA LEU A 24 -10.04 2.20 -0.50
C LEU A 24 -9.31 1.14 -1.37
N PRO A 25 -8.52 1.54 -2.38
CA PRO A 25 -7.65 0.63 -3.11
C PRO A 25 -6.62 -0.05 -2.18
N VAL A 26 -6.37 -1.34 -2.40
CA VAL A 26 -5.33 -2.10 -1.70
C VAL A 26 -4.08 -2.21 -2.56
N LEU A 27 -2.94 -1.81 -2.00
CA LEU A 27 -1.61 -1.89 -2.60
C LEU A 27 -0.70 -2.80 -1.78
N VAL A 28 0.21 -3.50 -2.47
CA VAL A 28 1.21 -4.36 -1.84
C VAL A 28 2.58 -3.77 -2.14
N ASP A 29 3.35 -3.48 -1.09
CA ASP A 29 4.69 -2.90 -1.23
C ASP A 29 5.68 -3.87 -1.90
N GLY A 30 6.61 -3.35 -2.69
CA GLY A 30 7.48 -4.12 -3.59
C GLY A 30 8.97 -4.09 -3.26
N TYR A 31 9.53 -5.27 -2.94
CA TYR A 31 10.93 -5.75 -3.01
C TYR A 31 12.06 -4.89 -2.37
N GLU A 32 12.42 -5.18 -1.12
CA GLU A 32 13.68 -5.85 -0.71
C GLU A 32 13.67 -6.19 0.80
N GLY A 33 13.89 -7.46 1.15
CA GLY A 33 14.16 -7.93 2.53
C GLY A 33 13.12 -8.88 3.11
N GLY A 34 13.56 -9.96 3.76
CA GLY A 34 12.72 -11.09 4.20
C GLY A 34 11.68 -10.77 5.30
N TYR A 35 10.87 -11.77 5.63
CA TYR A 35 9.77 -11.69 6.60
C TYR A 35 10.28 -11.62 8.06
N GLU A 36 10.76 -10.47 8.52
CA GLU A 36 11.22 -10.30 9.90
C GLU A 36 10.18 -9.66 10.84
N GLN A 37 9.14 -9.01 10.29
CA GLN A 37 8.12 -8.30 11.06
C GLN A 37 6.70 -8.61 10.58
N PRO A 38 5.71 -8.73 11.48
CA PRO A 38 4.32 -8.90 11.09
C PRO A 38 3.82 -7.70 10.27
N MET A 39 3.18 -7.97 9.13
CA MET A 39 2.62 -6.96 8.23
C MET A 39 1.73 -5.98 9.01
N SER A 40 2.10 -4.71 9.03
CA SER A 40 1.26 -3.64 9.60
C SER A 40 0.46 -3.01 8.48
N ILE A 41 -0.87 -3.08 8.53
CA ILE A 41 -1.73 -2.48 7.51
C ILE A 41 -1.76 -0.98 7.76
N LYS A 42 -1.50 -0.18 6.73
CA LYS A 42 -1.47 1.28 6.85
C LYS A 42 -2.30 1.93 5.77
N VAL A 43 -3.01 2.99 6.13
CA VAL A 43 -3.59 3.92 5.14
C VAL A 43 -2.54 4.99 4.86
N VAL A 44 -2.17 5.15 3.60
CA VAL A 44 -1.18 6.14 3.16
C VAL A 44 -1.66 6.85 1.89
N GLU A 45 -1.34 8.13 1.76
CA GLU A 45 -1.53 8.87 0.51
C GLU A 45 -0.46 8.40 -0.49
N VAL A 46 -0.89 7.97 -1.68
CA VAL A 46 0.00 7.53 -2.76
C VAL A 46 -0.22 8.36 -4.01
N ALA A 47 0.80 8.44 -4.86
CA ALA A 47 0.72 9.11 -6.15
C ALA A 47 0.68 8.09 -7.31
N ASP A 48 -0.20 8.30 -8.30
CA ASP A 48 -0.25 7.50 -9.53
C ASP A 48 0.76 8.02 -10.56
N ARG A 49 1.82 7.25 -10.79
CA ARG A 49 2.84 7.56 -11.80
C ARG A 49 2.33 7.39 -13.23
N GLY A 50 1.45 6.41 -13.44
CA GLY A 50 0.91 6.06 -14.75
C GLY A 50 -0.12 7.05 -15.29
N ALA A 51 -0.66 7.93 -14.44
CA ALA A 51 -1.58 8.97 -14.88
C ALA A 51 -0.89 10.14 -15.61
N ALA A 52 0.40 10.36 -15.36
CA ALA A 52 1.17 11.46 -15.97
C ALA A 52 2.04 11.00 -17.15
N ALA A 53 2.43 9.72 -17.19
CA ALA A 53 3.28 9.16 -18.23
C ALA A 53 2.74 7.81 -18.66
N ALA A 54 2.75 7.55 -19.97
CA ALA A 54 2.63 6.22 -20.55
C ALA A 54 3.89 5.37 -20.20
N GLU A 55 4.25 5.29 -18.93
CA GLU A 55 5.35 4.47 -18.42
C GLU A 55 4.87 3.02 -18.38
N GLU A 56 5.12 2.27 -19.46
CA GLU A 56 4.89 0.82 -19.59
C GLU A 56 5.96 -0.03 -18.86
N GLN A 57 6.67 0.52 -17.86
CA GLN A 57 7.68 -0.24 -17.14
C GLN A 57 7.00 -1.14 -16.11
N TRP A 58 6.62 -2.35 -16.52
CA TRP A 58 5.97 -3.35 -15.66
C TRP A 58 6.79 -3.74 -14.41
N TRP A 59 8.10 -3.48 -14.41
CA TRP A 59 9.02 -3.72 -13.29
C TRP A 59 9.10 -2.54 -12.31
N ASN A 60 8.51 -1.39 -12.65
CA ASN A 60 8.52 -0.19 -11.82
C ASN A 60 7.11 0.02 -11.27
N GLY A 61 6.96 0.02 -9.93
CA GLY A 61 5.65 0.15 -9.29
C GLY A 61 4.87 1.35 -9.83
N ARG A 62 3.58 1.16 -10.12
CA ARG A 62 2.70 2.22 -10.65
C ARG A 62 2.44 3.33 -9.63
N TYR A 63 2.45 2.96 -8.36
CA TYR A 63 2.17 3.86 -7.25
C TYR A 63 3.43 4.02 -6.40
N GLU A 64 3.63 5.22 -5.87
CA GLU A 64 4.76 5.56 -5.01
C GLU A 64 4.28 6.44 -3.86
N ASP A 65 5.10 6.52 -2.81
CA ASP A 65 4.88 7.49 -1.74
C ASP A 65 5.00 8.92 -2.31
N THR A 66 4.11 9.78 -1.86
CA THR A 66 4.05 11.20 -2.22
C THR A 66 5.33 11.96 -1.93
N GLU A 67 6.15 11.52 -0.97
CA GLU A 67 7.46 12.12 -0.67
C GLU A 67 8.43 12.05 -1.86
N TRP A 68 8.30 11.02 -2.70
CA TRP A 68 9.14 10.81 -3.89
C TRP A 68 8.49 11.35 -5.18
N SER A 69 7.28 11.89 -5.07
CA SER A 69 6.42 12.18 -6.20
C SER A 69 6.33 13.67 -6.56
N PRO A 70 6.41 14.05 -7.86
CA PRO A 70 6.13 15.41 -8.29
C PRO A 70 4.73 15.88 -7.89
N PRO A 71 4.54 17.16 -7.52
CA PRO A 71 3.28 17.68 -6.96
C PRO A 71 2.08 17.67 -7.92
N HIS A 72 2.28 17.39 -9.20
CA HIS A 72 1.23 17.38 -10.23
C HIS A 72 0.66 15.98 -10.50
N ARG A 73 1.20 14.92 -9.88
CA ARG A 73 0.65 13.56 -10.05
C ARG A 73 -0.65 13.40 -9.25
N PRO A 74 -1.68 12.72 -9.79
CA PRO A 74 -2.89 12.41 -9.03
C PRO A 74 -2.56 11.63 -7.77
N ARG A 75 -3.21 12.01 -6.66
CA ARG A 75 -3.01 11.41 -5.34
C ARG A 75 -4.31 10.84 -4.81
N PHE A 76 -4.22 9.77 -4.03
CA PHE A 76 -5.36 9.16 -3.36
C PHE A 76 -4.88 8.33 -2.16
N ASP A 77 -5.79 8.11 -1.21
CA ASP A 77 -5.52 7.24 -0.07
C ASP A 77 -5.64 5.78 -0.47
N ALA A 78 -4.66 4.97 -0.05
CA ALA A 78 -4.63 3.54 -0.29
C ALA A 78 -4.28 2.78 0.99
N VAL A 79 -4.82 1.57 1.10
CA VAL A 79 -4.38 0.60 2.09
C VAL A 79 -3.13 -0.09 1.58
N VAL A 80 -1.98 0.16 2.20
CA VAL A 80 -0.73 -0.51 1.89
C VAL A 80 -0.49 -1.65 2.86
N ILE A 81 -0.32 -2.85 2.29
CA ILE A 81 0.13 -4.03 3.00
C ILE A 81 1.64 -4.18 2.72
N PRO A 82 2.52 -3.84 3.67
CA PRO A 82 3.96 -4.04 3.51
C PRO A 82 4.24 -5.54 3.38
N ARG A 83 5.17 -5.92 2.51
CA ARG A 83 5.65 -7.30 2.38
C ARG A 83 6.60 -7.69 3.52
#